data_AF-A0A1L9RPW3-F1
#
_entry.id   AF-A0A1L9RPW3-F1
#
_cell.length_a   1.000
_cell.length_b   1.000
_cell.length_c   1.000
_cell.angle_alpha   90.00
_cell.angle_beta   90.00
_cell.angle_gamma   90.00
#
_symmetry.space_group_name_H-M   'P 1'
#
loop_
_entity.id
_entity.type
_entity.pdbx_description
1 polymer ?
#
loop_
_entity_poly.entity_id
_entity_poly.type
_entity_poly.pdbx_seq_one_letter_code
_entity_poly.pdbx_strand_id
1 'polypeptide(L)'
;MDNPNPPLYTEHHSEPPPNYITNSSSASSHPPFPSTLNVYGAWSQWKSINLCGATSNDRLCLLEMHTGYTSKGPLGARPAMLLHSGMSTKDPIIVAVGEESHGVNAFNLNSVIKLPALEGDGKDGRMDTEIMRAGTSAAHDVTFYFSIEVGEKRIREEFEWRKFKKGFTLVRPHRGGSSSSTDDGETVALVTWRTSLTSLTHAFSLELMGSGESGILGERWTLMVIITSLRLYALHIKGRTRKTIVGMGERTSSK
;
A
#
# COMPACT_ATOMS: atom_id res chain seq x y z
N MET A 1 -49.53 45.34 48.38
CA MET A 1 -49.48 44.60 47.10
C MET A 1 -48.01 44.39 46.81
N ASP A 2 -47.48 43.26 47.26
CA ASP A 2 -46.06 42.92 47.17
C ASP A 2 -45.73 42.38 45.78
N ASN A 3 -44.68 42.94 45.18
CA ASN A 3 -44.18 42.55 43.87
C ASN A 3 -43.12 41.45 44.07
N PRO A 4 -43.23 40.24 43.49
CA PRO A 4 -42.20 39.23 43.64
C PRO A 4 -40.99 39.53 42.75
N ASN A 5 -39.79 39.47 43.34
CA ASN A 5 -38.53 39.54 42.62
C ASN A 5 -38.39 38.40 41.58
N PRO A 6 -37.74 38.64 40.43
CA PRO A 6 -37.41 37.58 39.48
C PRO A 6 -36.28 36.66 40.03
N PRO A 7 -36.20 35.40 39.56
CA PRO A 7 -35.21 34.45 40.05
C PRO A 7 -33.78 34.81 39.63
N LEU A 8 -32.83 34.42 40.47
CA LEU A 8 -31.39 34.57 40.29
C LEU A 8 -30.91 33.73 39.08
N TYR A 9 -30.25 34.35 38.11
CA TYR A 9 -29.59 33.62 37.02
C TYR A 9 -28.40 32.83 37.57
N THR A 10 -28.35 31.53 37.31
CA THR A 10 -27.15 30.71 37.55
C THR A 10 -26.21 30.90 36.37
N GLU A 11 -25.01 31.45 36.59
CA GLU A 11 -23.95 31.50 35.58
C GLU A 11 -23.54 30.07 35.20
N HIS A 12 -23.87 29.66 33.97
CA HIS A 12 -23.23 28.50 33.36
C HIS A 12 -21.78 28.88 33.03
N HIS A 13 -20.83 28.36 33.83
CA HIS A 13 -19.43 28.32 33.44
C HIS A 13 -19.31 27.61 32.09
N SER A 14 -19.05 28.38 31.04
CA SER A 14 -18.72 27.86 29.72
C SER A 14 -17.30 27.32 29.77
N GLU A 15 -17.18 25.99 29.79
CA GLU A 15 -15.92 25.28 29.60
C GLU A 15 -15.34 25.68 28.23
N PRO A 16 -14.06 26.08 28.12
CA PRO A 16 -13.50 26.49 26.84
C PRO A 16 -13.50 25.29 25.88
N PRO A 17 -13.85 25.48 24.61
CA PRO A 17 -13.83 24.38 23.65
C PRO A 17 -12.41 23.80 23.56
N PRO A 18 -12.27 22.47 23.36
CA PRO A 18 -10.96 21.86 23.26
C PRO A 18 -10.17 22.52 22.14
N ASN A 19 -8.97 23.00 22.47
CA ASN A 19 -8.01 23.54 21.53
C ASN A 19 -7.69 22.47 20.48
N TYR A 20 -8.32 22.57 19.31
CA TYR A 20 -7.84 21.88 18.13
C TYR A 20 -6.54 22.54 17.72
N ILE A 21 -5.42 21.92 18.11
CA ILE A 21 -4.11 22.18 17.53
C ILE A 21 -4.30 21.97 16.03
N THR A 22 -4.34 23.06 15.29
CA THR A 22 -4.38 23.03 13.83
C THR A 22 -2.96 22.67 13.39
N ASN A 23 -2.65 21.38 13.39
CA ASN A 23 -1.45 20.91 12.72
C ASN A 23 -1.62 21.24 11.24
N SER A 24 -0.84 22.21 10.77
CA SER A 24 -0.59 22.48 9.36
C SER A 24 0.25 21.34 8.76
N SER A 25 -0.30 20.14 8.82
CA SER A 25 0.15 19.01 8.03
C SER A 25 -0.39 19.24 6.63
N SER A 26 0.47 19.20 5.62
CA SER A 26 0.09 19.02 4.22
C SER A 26 -1.05 17.99 4.16
N ALA A 27 -2.28 18.44 3.93
CA ALA A 27 -3.44 17.56 3.98
C ALA A 27 -3.31 16.54 2.85
N SER A 28 -3.29 15.26 3.20
CA SER A 28 -3.36 14.21 2.19
C SER A 28 -4.60 14.41 1.32
N SER A 29 -4.47 14.15 0.02
CA SER A 29 -5.59 14.17 -0.91
C SER A 29 -6.58 13.01 -0.69
N HIS A 30 -6.30 12.09 0.23
CA HIS A 30 -7.18 10.98 0.59
C HIS A 30 -7.26 10.79 2.12
N PRO A 31 -8.35 10.19 2.63
CA PRO A 31 -8.43 9.79 4.03
C PRO A 31 -7.31 8.79 4.39
N PRO A 32 -6.91 8.71 5.68
CA PRO A 32 -6.01 7.66 6.15
C PRO A 32 -6.58 6.27 5.87
N PHE A 33 -5.72 5.33 5.48
CA PHE A 33 -6.13 3.93 5.30
C PHE A 33 -6.24 3.22 6.66
N PRO A 34 -7.27 2.37 6.86
CA PRO A 34 -7.36 1.52 8.04
C PRO A 34 -6.23 0.47 8.06
N SER A 35 -5.98 -0.10 9.24
CA SER A 35 -4.98 -1.18 9.41
C SER A 35 -5.35 -2.47 8.69
N THR A 36 -6.64 -2.70 8.42
CA THR A 36 -7.11 -3.86 7.65
C THR A 36 -7.76 -3.41 6.35
N LEU A 37 -7.28 -3.97 5.25
CA LEU A 37 -7.75 -3.72 3.90
C LEU A 37 -8.13 -5.03 3.23
N ASN A 38 -9.20 -5.01 2.45
CA ASN A 38 -9.69 -6.16 1.71
C ASN A 38 -9.94 -5.78 0.26
N VAL A 39 -9.61 -6.69 -0.66
CA VAL A 39 -9.91 -6.51 -2.08
C VAL A 39 -11.04 -7.44 -2.45
N TYR A 40 -12.17 -6.84 -2.84
CA TYR A 40 -13.35 -7.59 -3.29
C TYR A 40 -13.52 -7.48 -4.80
N GLY A 41 -13.47 -8.61 -5.50
CA GLY A 41 -13.80 -8.72 -6.91
C GLY A 41 -13.22 -9.95 -7.58
N ALA A 42 -13.87 -10.38 -8.68
CA ALA A 42 -13.32 -11.41 -9.55
C ALA A 42 -12.24 -10.79 -10.45
N TRP A 43 -10.96 -10.99 -10.08
CA TRP A 43 -9.81 -10.35 -10.73
C TRP A 43 -9.72 -10.56 -12.26
N SER A 44 -10.29 -11.64 -12.79
CA SER A 44 -10.16 -12.03 -14.20
C SER A 44 -11.03 -11.23 -15.18
N GLN A 45 -11.99 -10.43 -14.71
CA GLN A 45 -12.98 -9.79 -15.60
C GLN A 45 -13.07 -8.26 -15.50
N TRP A 46 -12.35 -7.60 -14.60
CA TRP A 46 -12.65 -6.20 -14.27
C TRP A 46 -11.58 -5.21 -14.70
N LYS A 47 -12.04 -4.10 -15.32
CA LYS A 47 -11.23 -2.91 -15.59
C LYS A 47 -10.89 -2.13 -14.31
N SER A 48 -11.68 -2.31 -13.25
CA SER A 48 -11.45 -1.68 -11.96
C SER A 48 -12.03 -2.49 -10.80
N ILE A 49 -11.41 -2.42 -9.62
CA ILE A 49 -11.78 -3.14 -8.40
C ILE A 49 -11.81 -2.14 -7.23
N ASN A 50 -12.67 -2.35 -6.24
CA ASN A 50 -12.68 -1.50 -5.04
C ASN A 50 -11.69 -2.06 -4.01
N LEU A 51 -10.83 -1.19 -3.49
CA LEU A 51 -10.15 -1.42 -2.22
C LEU A 51 -11.12 -1.06 -1.10
N CYS A 52 -11.33 -2.00 -0.19
CA CYS A 52 -12.24 -1.86 0.92
C CYS A 52 -11.50 -1.92 2.26
N GLY A 53 -12.10 -1.40 3.32
CA GLY A 53 -11.67 -1.64 4.69
C GLY A 53 -12.16 -3.01 5.19
N ALA A 54 -12.76 -3.07 6.37
CA ALA A 54 -13.10 -4.33 7.03
C ALA A 54 -14.16 -5.17 6.28
N THR A 55 -15.02 -4.54 5.48
CA THR A 55 -16.11 -5.19 4.74
C THR A 55 -16.24 -4.65 3.33
N SER A 56 -16.94 -5.35 2.43
CA SER A 56 -17.15 -4.91 1.04
C SER A 56 -17.96 -3.62 0.89
N ASN A 57 -18.68 -3.20 1.94
CA ASN A 57 -19.44 -1.95 1.97
C ASN A 57 -18.59 -0.75 2.36
N ASP A 58 -17.47 -0.98 3.04
CA ASP A 58 -16.51 0.04 3.45
C ASP A 58 -15.54 0.29 2.30
N ARG A 59 -15.99 1.01 1.26
CA ARG A 59 -15.20 1.27 0.06
C ARG A 59 -14.32 2.50 0.25
N LEU A 60 -13.02 2.34 0.04
CA LEU A 60 -12.02 3.37 0.30
C LEU A 60 -11.55 4.04 -0.98
N CYS A 61 -11.16 3.23 -1.97
CA CYS A 61 -10.70 3.75 -3.25
C CYS A 61 -10.87 2.75 -4.40
N LEU A 62 -10.75 3.28 -5.62
CA LEU A 62 -10.78 2.52 -6.85
C LEU A 62 -9.37 2.12 -7.31
N LEU A 63 -9.20 0.85 -7.63
CA LEU A 63 -8.06 0.30 -8.35
C LEU A 63 -8.44 0.15 -9.82
N GLU A 64 -7.80 0.88 -10.74
CA GLU A 64 -7.96 0.74 -12.18
C GLU A 64 -6.85 -0.14 -12.78
N MET A 65 -7.21 -1.04 -13.70
CA MET A 65 -6.30 -1.86 -14.48
C MET A 65 -6.05 -1.20 -15.85
N HIS A 66 -4.92 -0.52 -15.98
CA HIS A 66 -4.47 0.08 -17.24
C HIS A 66 -3.84 -0.98 -18.14
N THR A 67 -4.33 -1.08 -19.38
CA THR A 67 -3.90 -2.11 -20.34
C THR A 67 -2.59 -1.77 -21.06
N GLY A 68 -2.12 -0.52 -20.99
CA GLY A 68 -0.92 -0.06 -21.68
C GLY A 68 -1.12 0.35 -23.14
N TYR A 69 -2.33 0.26 -23.70
CA TYR A 69 -2.60 0.71 -25.08
C TYR A 69 -2.61 2.23 -25.26
N THR A 70 -2.67 2.99 -24.16
CA THR A 70 -2.58 4.46 -24.21
C THR A 70 -1.38 4.93 -23.41
N SER A 71 -0.76 6.02 -23.85
CA SER A 71 0.34 6.69 -23.14
C SER A 71 -0.13 7.55 -21.96
N LYS A 72 -1.41 7.46 -21.58
CA LYS A 72 -1.99 8.24 -20.48
C LYS A 72 -1.64 7.59 -19.14
N GLY A 73 -1.30 8.42 -18.16
CA GLY A 73 -1.06 8.03 -16.77
C GLY A 73 0.43 7.90 -16.39
N PRO A 74 0.72 7.65 -15.10
CA PRO A 74 2.08 7.78 -14.53
C PRO A 74 3.13 6.83 -15.11
N LEU A 75 2.70 5.76 -15.78
CA LEU A 75 3.55 4.73 -16.36
C LEU A 75 3.49 4.68 -17.90
N GLY A 76 2.81 5.64 -18.54
CA GLY A 76 2.70 5.72 -19.99
C GLY A 76 2.03 4.49 -20.61
N ALA A 77 2.56 4.01 -21.73
CA ALA A 77 2.03 2.87 -22.50
C ALA A 77 2.39 1.49 -21.88
N ARG A 78 2.46 1.41 -20.54
CA ARG A 78 2.76 0.17 -19.81
C ARG A 78 1.49 -0.37 -19.16
N PRO A 79 1.24 -1.68 -19.19
CA PRO A 79 0.24 -2.28 -18.32
C PRO A 79 0.53 -1.92 -16.85
N ALA A 80 -0.47 -1.41 -16.15
CA ALA A 80 -0.31 -0.87 -14.81
C ALA A 80 -1.57 -1.07 -13.96
N MET A 81 -1.40 -0.98 -12.66
CA MET A 81 -2.51 -0.82 -11.72
C MET A 81 -2.41 0.59 -11.13
N LEU A 82 -3.52 1.32 -11.17
CA LEU A 82 -3.61 2.71 -10.75
C LEU A 82 -4.57 2.80 -9.58
N LEU A 83 -4.12 3.30 -8.44
CA LEU A 83 -4.98 3.57 -7.29
C LEU A 83 -5.41 5.03 -7.34
N HIS A 84 -6.72 5.27 -7.26
CA HIS A 84 -7.31 6.61 -7.26
C HIS A 84 -7.56 7.08 -5.82
N SER A 85 -7.62 8.38 -5.58
CA SER A 85 -7.94 8.96 -4.26
C SER A 85 -9.41 8.78 -3.86
N GLY A 86 -10.26 8.36 -4.80
CA GLY A 86 -11.68 8.15 -4.61
C GLY A 86 -12.21 6.93 -5.37
N MET A 87 -13.52 6.91 -5.60
CA MET A 87 -14.25 5.77 -6.16
C MET A 87 -14.48 5.85 -7.68
N SER A 88 -13.91 6.84 -8.34
CA SER A 88 -14.04 7.08 -9.78
C SER A 88 -12.68 7.12 -10.47
N THR A 89 -12.64 6.68 -11.73
CA THR A 89 -11.45 6.85 -12.59
C THR A 89 -11.16 8.32 -12.93
N LYS A 90 -12.09 9.22 -12.59
CA LYS A 90 -11.91 10.68 -12.68
C LYS A 90 -11.17 11.27 -11.47
N ASP A 91 -11.15 10.54 -10.35
CA ASP A 91 -10.44 10.99 -9.15
C ASP A 91 -8.92 10.89 -9.38
N PRO A 92 -8.10 11.80 -8.79
CA PRO A 92 -6.65 11.78 -8.94
C PRO A 92 -6.01 10.42 -8.67
N ILE A 93 -5.01 10.05 -9.47
CA ILE A 93 -4.19 8.86 -9.21
C ILE A 93 -3.23 9.21 -8.06
N ILE A 94 -3.20 8.36 -7.03
CA ILE A 94 -2.37 8.55 -5.84
C ILE A 94 -1.16 7.62 -5.83
N VAL A 95 -1.27 6.44 -6.45
CA VAL A 95 -0.14 5.52 -6.62
C VAL A 95 -0.35 4.66 -7.86
N ALA A 96 0.73 4.30 -8.54
CA ALA A 96 0.68 3.38 -9.66
C ALA A 96 1.78 2.32 -9.56
N VAL A 97 1.52 1.12 -10.07
CA VAL A 97 2.54 0.06 -10.20
C VAL A 97 2.43 -0.65 -11.54
N GLY A 98 3.58 -1.01 -12.11
CA GLY A 98 3.66 -1.78 -13.35
C GLY A 98 4.97 -2.56 -13.44
N GLU A 99 5.24 -3.11 -14.62
CA GLU A 99 6.51 -3.78 -14.89
C GLU A 99 7.64 -2.76 -15.13
N GLU A 100 8.83 -3.03 -14.57
CA GLU A 100 10.01 -2.18 -14.76
C GLU A 100 10.42 -2.11 -16.24
N SER A 101 10.46 -3.26 -16.92
CA SER A 101 10.92 -3.38 -18.30
C SER A 101 9.77 -3.50 -19.31
N HIS A 102 9.92 -2.87 -20.47
CA HIS A 102 9.03 -3.06 -21.62
C HIS A 102 9.39 -4.36 -22.36
N GLY A 103 8.77 -5.49 -22.01
CA GLY A 103 8.65 -6.66 -22.90
C GLY A 103 9.91 -7.44 -23.30
N VAL A 104 11.13 -7.02 -22.94
CA VAL A 104 12.37 -7.73 -23.34
C VAL A 104 12.67 -8.92 -22.45
N ASN A 105 12.24 -8.92 -21.19
CA ASN A 105 12.46 -10.02 -20.26
C ASN A 105 11.17 -10.41 -19.52
N ALA A 106 10.48 -11.43 -20.02
CA ALA A 106 9.27 -11.99 -19.40
C ALA A 106 9.51 -12.55 -17.98
N PHE A 107 10.77 -12.72 -17.58
CA PHE A 107 11.15 -13.15 -16.22
C PHE A 107 11.59 -12.00 -15.33
N ASN A 108 11.72 -10.77 -15.84
CA ASN A 108 11.90 -9.62 -14.95
C ASN A 108 10.57 -9.38 -14.20
N LEU A 109 10.60 -9.64 -12.90
CA LEU A 109 9.47 -9.45 -11.99
C LEU A 109 9.59 -8.18 -11.16
N ASN A 110 10.65 -7.39 -11.37
CA ASN A 110 10.77 -6.08 -10.76
C ASN A 110 9.59 -5.22 -11.17
N SER A 111 9.11 -4.47 -10.20
CA SER A 111 7.95 -3.61 -10.36
C SER A 111 8.40 -2.16 -10.22
N VAL A 112 8.01 -1.33 -11.18
CA VAL A 112 8.15 0.13 -11.10
C VAL A 112 6.91 0.68 -10.40
N ILE A 113 7.14 1.52 -9.39
CA ILE A 113 6.10 2.07 -8.53
C ILE A 113 6.21 3.59 -8.60
N LYS A 114 5.09 4.29 -8.79
CA LYS A 114 4.99 5.74 -8.79
C LYS A 114 4.21 6.17 -7.56
N LEU A 115 4.85 6.94 -6.69
CA LEU A 115 4.28 7.43 -5.43
C LEU A 115 4.30 8.97 -5.39
N PRO A 116 3.44 9.63 -4.60
CA PRO A 116 3.44 11.08 -4.47
C PRO A 116 4.82 11.58 -4.04
N ALA A 117 5.33 12.63 -4.67
CA ALA A 117 6.70 13.09 -4.42
C ALA A 117 6.93 13.48 -2.95
N LEU A 118 8.13 13.20 -2.44
CA LEU A 118 8.50 13.60 -1.07
C LEU A 118 8.46 15.12 -0.87
N GLU A 119 8.86 15.86 -1.91
CA GLU A 119 8.96 17.31 -1.90
C GLU A 119 7.90 17.92 -2.82
N GLY A 120 6.99 18.68 -2.21
CA GLY A 120 5.95 19.44 -2.91
C GLY A 120 4.65 19.52 -2.09
N ASP A 121 3.82 20.50 -2.42
CA ASP A 121 2.46 20.74 -1.88
C ASP A 121 1.47 19.62 -2.27
N GLY A 122 1.91 18.53 -2.91
CA GLY A 122 1.02 17.53 -3.51
C GLY A 122 0.15 18.06 -4.68
N LYS A 123 0.11 19.38 -4.91
CA LYS A 123 -0.72 20.04 -5.93
C LYS A 123 -0.24 19.84 -7.36
N ASP A 124 1.05 19.63 -7.59
CA ASP A 124 1.59 19.47 -8.95
C ASP A 124 1.41 18.05 -9.51
N GLY A 125 0.84 17.11 -8.75
CA GLY A 125 0.65 15.73 -9.19
C GLY A 125 1.97 15.00 -9.52
N ARG A 126 3.11 15.54 -9.07
CA ARG A 126 4.45 14.97 -9.29
C ARG A 126 4.58 13.66 -8.53
N MET A 127 5.11 12.64 -9.20
CA MET A 127 5.34 11.32 -8.62
C MET A 127 6.80 10.89 -8.70
N ASP A 128 7.33 10.42 -7.58
CA ASP A 128 8.64 9.79 -7.49
C ASP A 128 8.56 8.32 -7.93
N THR A 129 9.70 7.78 -8.37
CA THR A 129 9.79 6.41 -8.87
C THR A 129 10.53 5.54 -7.87
N GLU A 130 9.89 4.45 -7.46
CA GLU A 130 10.46 3.41 -6.61
C GLU A 130 10.47 2.08 -7.35
N ILE A 131 11.36 1.18 -6.93
CA ILE A 131 11.46 -0.17 -7.50
C ILE A 131 11.25 -1.20 -6.39
N MET A 132 10.32 -2.12 -6.60
CA MET A 132 10.26 -3.37 -5.83
C MET A 132 10.96 -4.46 -6.64
N ARG A 133 12.03 -5.03 -6.08
CA ARG A 133 12.83 -6.07 -6.71
C ARG A 133 12.34 -7.44 -6.30
N ALA A 134 12.37 -8.38 -7.23
CA ALA A 134 12.07 -9.78 -6.94
C ALA A 134 13.36 -10.55 -6.71
N GLY A 135 13.33 -11.49 -5.77
CA GLY A 135 14.47 -12.36 -5.53
C GLY A 135 14.11 -13.73 -4.96
N THR A 136 15.12 -14.58 -4.82
CA THR A 136 15.01 -15.88 -4.16
C THR A 136 15.86 -15.91 -2.90
N SER A 137 15.33 -16.60 -1.89
CA SER A 137 16.02 -16.81 -0.62
C SER A 137 16.04 -18.29 -0.28
N ALA A 138 17.15 -18.77 0.28
CA ALA A 138 17.24 -20.13 0.79
C ALA A 138 16.22 -20.37 1.93
N ALA A 139 16.00 -19.36 2.77
CA ALA A 139 15.10 -19.44 3.91
C ALA A 139 13.62 -19.23 3.55
N HIS A 140 13.32 -18.36 2.58
CA HIS A 140 11.96 -17.86 2.33
C HIS A 140 11.42 -18.15 0.92
N ASP A 141 12.14 -18.95 0.13
CA ASP A 141 11.82 -19.34 -1.24
C ASP A 141 11.81 -18.18 -2.24
N VAL A 142 10.83 -17.28 -2.11
CA VAL A 142 10.64 -16.08 -2.93
C VAL A 142 10.52 -14.87 -2.03
N THR A 143 11.30 -13.84 -2.33
CA THR A 143 11.26 -12.55 -1.64
C THR A 143 10.99 -11.42 -2.63
N PHE A 144 10.37 -10.35 -2.14
CA PHE A 144 10.31 -9.08 -2.86
C PHE A 144 10.71 -7.98 -1.90
N TYR A 145 11.65 -7.12 -2.28
CA TYR A 145 12.18 -6.09 -1.39
C TYR A 145 12.15 -4.72 -2.05
N PHE A 146 12.02 -3.70 -1.21
CA PHE A 146 12.05 -2.30 -1.62
C PHE A 146 12.61 -1.45 -0.49
N SER A 147 12.97 -0.22 -0.81
CA SER A 147 13.31 0.78 0.20
C SER A 147 12.43 2.01 0.06
N ILE A 148 12.05 2.62 1.17
CA ILE A 148 11.18 3.80 1.19
C ILE A 148 11.48 4.65 2.42
N GLU A 149 11.23 5.95 2.33
CA GLU A 149 11.33 6.89 3.44
C GLU A 149 10.19 6.66 4.43
N VAL A 150 10.55 6.55 5.72
CA VAL A 150 9.59 6.34 6.80
C VAL A 150 9.66 7.42 7.88
N GLY A 151 8.50 7.65 8.49
CA GLY A 151 8.32 8.58 9.61
C GLY A 151 8.60 10.04 9.26
N GLU A 152 8.50 10.91 10.27
CA GLU A 152 8.68 12.36 10.12
C GLU A 152 10.09 12.73 9.65
N LYS A 153 11.10 11.96 10.09
CA LYS A 153 12.50 12.15 9.70
C LYS A 153 12.81 11.64 8.30
N ARG A 154 11.84 10.99 7.63
CA ARG A 154 11.95 10.46 6.26
C ARG A 154 13.21 9.62 6.06
N ILE A 155 13.52 8.77 7.04
CA ILE A 155 14.69 7.90 6.99
C ILE A 155 14.39 6.80 5.98
N ARG A 156 15.25 6.63 4.98
CA ARG A 156 15.09 5.56 3.99
C ARG A 156 15.44 4.22 4.63
N GLU A 157 14.48 3.31 4.65
CA GLU A 157 14.57 1.97 5.25
C GLU A 157 14.22 0.88 4.24
N GLU A 158 14.66 -0.35 4.50
CA GLU A 158 14.40 -1.51 3.63
C GLU A 158 13.31 -2.39 4.22
N PHE A 159 12.50 -2.99 3.34
CA PHE A 159 11.44 -3.92 3.69
C PHE A 159 11.44 -5.11 2.75
N GLU A 160 11.09 -6.28 3.27
CA GLU A 160 11.07 -7.54 2.52
C GLU A 160 9.75 -8.28 2.70
N TRP A 161 9.03 -8.48 1.59
CA TRP A 161 7.94 -9.44 1.49
C TRP A 161 8.52 -10.86 1.40
N ARG A 162 8.25 -11.69 2.39
CA ARG A 162 8.62 -13.10 2.47
C ARG A 162 7.42 -13.97 2.16
N LYS A 163 7.55 -14.87 1.18
CA LYS A 163 6.45 -15.77 0.79
C LYS A 163 6.19 -16.83 1.85
N PHE A 164 4.92 -17.13 2.09
CA PHE A 164 4.49 -18.32 2.84
C PHE A 164 3.34 -19.04 2.11
N LYS A 165 2.84 -20.15 2.67
CA LYS A 165 1.87 -21.03 1.99
C LYS A 165 0.60 -20.30 1.53
N LYS A 166 0.10 -19.32 2.30
CA LYS A 166 -1.18 -18.64 2.03
C LYS A 166 -1.00 -17.17 1.65
N GLY A 167 0.21 -16.68 1.41
CA GLY A 167 0.41 -15.23 1.33
C GLY A 167 1.86 -14.76 1.34
N PHE A 168 2.04 -13.51 1.76
CA PHE A 168 3.34 -12.92 2.07
C PHE A 168 3.30 -12.16 3.40
N THR A 169 4.44 -12.13 4.09
CA THR A 169 4.65 -11.31 5.29
C THR A 169 5.66 -10.23 4.95
N LEU A 170 5.37 -8.96 5.25
CA LEU A 170 6.31 -7.86 5.11
C LEU A 170 7.12 -7.73 6.39
N VAL A 171 8.43 -7.81 6.25
CA VAL A 171 9.38 -7.70 7.35
C VAL A 171 10.20 -6.44 7.20
N ARG A 172 10.41 -5.74 8.31
CA ARG A 172 11.36 -4.65 8.50
C ARG A 172 12.62 -5.24 9.15
N PRO A 173 13.71 -5.46 8.40
CA PRO A 173 14.92 -6.06 8.95
C PRO A 173 15.56 -5.16 10.02
N HIS A 174 16.18 -5.74 11.04
CA HIS A 174 16.93 -4.96 12.02
C HIS A 174 18.26 -4.50 11.39
N ARG A 175 18.56 -3.21 11.48
CA ARG A 175 19.86 -2.68 11.06
C ARG A 175 20.92 -3.05 12.11
N GLY A 176 21.61 -4.17 11.90
CA GLY A 176 22.84 -4.50 12.61
C GLY A 176 22.80 -5.78 13.44
N GLY A 177 22.87 -6.93 12.77
CA GLY A 177 23.17 -8.22 13.39
C GLY A 177 24.02 -9.07 12.46
N SER A 178 25.19 -9.49 12.95
CA SER A 178 26.11 -10.38 12.23
C SER A 178 25.42 -11.65 11.75
N SER A 179 25.92 -12.18 10.63
CA SER A 179 25.51 -13.43 9.99
C SER A 179 25.46 -14.62 10.97
N SER A 180 24.30 -14.86 11.55
CA SER A 180 23.91 -16.17 12.09
C SER A 180 22.39 -16.31 12.06
N SER A 181 21.94 -17.21 11.19
CA SER A 181 20.61 -17.86 11.10
C SER A 181 19.47 -17.31 11.98
N THR A 182 18.41 -16.83 11.31
CA THR A 182 17.12 -16.28 11.82
C THR A 182 17.17 -14.80 12.23
N ASP A 183 17.47 -13.92 11.28
CA ASP A 183 17.15 -12.48 11.42
C ASP A 183 15.63 -12.29 11.26
N ASP A 184 14.93 -12.45 12.39
CA ASP A 184 13.50 -12.24 12.53
C ASP A 184 13.25 -10.74 12.76
N GLY A 185 13.40 -9.97 11.67
CA GLY A 185 12.95 -8.58 11.63
C GLY A 185 11.49 -8.42 12.07
N GLU A 186 11.08 -7.19 12.34
CA GLU A 186 9.71 -6.89 12.75
C GLU A 186 8.73 -7.20 11.59
N THR A 187 7.68 -7.97 11.86
CA THR A 187 6.58 -8.11 10.90
C THR A 187 5.69 -6.87 10.95
N VAL A 188 5.61 -6.17 9.82
CA VAL A 188 4.91 -4.88 9.71
C VAL A 188 3.67 -4.94 8.82
N ALA A 189 3.51 -6.01 8.04
CA ALA A 189 2.27 -6.31 7.34
C ALA A 189 2.13 -7.79 6.99
N LEU A 190 0.90 -8.24 6.75
CA LEU A 190 0.56 -9.58 6.30
C LEU A 190 -0.45 -9.49 5.16
N VAL A 191 -0.17 -10.16 4.04
CA VAL A 191 -1.15 -10.35 2.97
C VAL A 191 -1.54 -11.82 2.87
N THR A 192 -2.85 -12.11 2.96
CA THR A 192 -3.38 -13.47 2.93
C THR A 192 -4.34 -13.66 1.76
N TRP A 193 -4.04 -14.64 0.90
CA TRP A 193 -4.86 -15.03 -0.23
C TRP A 193 -6.11 -15.76 0.25
N ARG A 194 -7.28 -15.34 -0.25
CA ARG A 194 -8.55 -16.02 0.03
C ARG A 194 -8.81 -17.03 -1.09
N THR A 195 -8.43 -18.28 -0.85
CA THR A 195 -8.57 -19.38 -1.83
C THR A 195 -9.82 -20.26 -1.58
N SER A 196 -10.83 -19.75 -0.87
CA SER A 196 -12.04 -20.54 -0.58
C SER A 196 -13.00 -20.53 -1.77
N LEU A 197 -13.56 -21.70 -2.09
CA LEU A 197 -14.67 -21.87 -3.04
C LEU A 197 -15.90 -21.01 -2.69
N THR A 198 -16.06 -20.63 -1.42
CA THR A 198 -17.14 -19.76 -0.92
C THR A 198 -16.88 -18.27 -1.08
N SER A 199 -15.68 -17.88 -1.54
CA SER A 199 -15.16 -16.51 -1.51
C SER A 199 -14.71 -16.06 -2.90
N LEU A 200 -15.50 -16.36 -3.93
CA LEU A 200 -15.21 -15.98 -5.33
C LEU A 200 -15.07 -14.46 -5.54
N THR A 201 -15.55 -13.67 -4.59
CA THR A 201 -15.56 -12.21 -4.65
C THR A 201 -14.58 -11.55 -3.69
N HIS A 202 -13.82 -12.27 -2.87
CA HIS A 202 -12.82 -11.68 -1.98
C HIS A 202 -11.47 -12.28 -2.33
N ALA A 203 -10.61 -11.44 -2.91
CA ALA A 203 -9.32 -11.82 -3.46
C ALA A 203 -8.28 -12.06 -2.36
N PHE A 204 -8.09 -11.05 -1.50
CA PHE A 204 -7.13 -11.10 -0.39
C PHE A 204 -7.43 -10.07 0.69
N SER A 205 -6.87 -10.31 1.87
CA SER A 205 -6.81 -9.38 3.00
C SER A 205 -5.37 -8.91 3.20
N LEU A 206 -5.18 -7.62 3.46
CA LEU A 206 -3.92 -7.00 3.90
C LEU A 206 -4.13 -6.47 5.32
N GLU A 207 -3.27 -6.86 6.23
CA GLU A 207 -3.28 -6.43 7.63
C GLU A 207 -1.94 -5.73 7.92
N LEU A 208 -1.99 -4.47 8.33
CA LEU A 208 -0.83 -3.76 8.87
C LEU A 208 -0.61 -4.22 10.32
N MET A 209 0.65 -4.41 10.71
CA MET A 209 1.02 -4.98 12.00
C MET A 209 2.19 -4.18 12.60
N GLY A 210 2.41 -4.29 13.91
CA GLY A 210 3.55 -3.66 14.59
C GLY A 210 3.66 -2.16 14.27
N SER A 211 4.86 -1.72 13.88
CA SER A 211 5.11 -0.33 13.46
C SER A 211 4.27 0.12 12.27
N GLY A 212 3.85 -0.81 11.39
CA GLY A 212 2.93 -0.53 10.29
C GLY A 212 1.52 -0.17 10.75
N GLU A 213 1.02 -0.78 11.82
CA GLU A 213 -0.31 -0.49 12.39
C GLU A 213 -0.33 0.85 13.13
N SER A 214 0.73 1.17 13.85
CA SER A 214 0.83 2.39 14.65
C SER A 214 0.88 3.69 13.82
N GLY A 215 1.09 3.59 12.50
CA GLY A 215 1.20 4.73 11.59
C GLY A 215 2.55 5.44 11.63
N ILE A 216 3.50 5.03 12.49
CA ILE A 216 4.80 5.71 12.63
C ILE A 216 5.66 5.64 11.36
N LEU A 217 5.41 4.67 10.48
CA LEU A 217 6.12 4.52 9.22
C LEU A 217 5.64 5.54 8.16
N GLY A 218 4.48 6.16 8.38
CA GLY A 218 3.97 7.24 7.54
C GLY A 218 3.19 6.81 6.31
N GLU A 219 2.48 7.76 5.72
CA GLU A 219 1.52 7.54 4.63
C GLU A 219 2.16 7.01 3.33
N ARG A 220 3.33 7.55 2.94
CA ARG A 220 4.06 7.10 1.75
C ARG A 220 4.44 5.62 1.86
N TRP A 221 4.82 5.17 3.04
CA TRP A 221 5.06 3.75 3.32
C TRP A 221 3.75 2.94 3.20
N THR A 222 2.65 3.41 3.77
CA THR A 222 1.34 2.75 3.66
C THR A 222 0.92 2.55 2.20
N LEU A 223 1.03 3.59 1.36
CA LEU A 223 0.75 3.49 -0.08
C LEU A 223 1.66 2.46 -0.77
N MET A 224 2.94 2.43 -0.42
CA MET A 224 3.91 1.44 -0.93
C MET A 224 3.47 0.01 -0.57
N VAL A 225 3.06 -0.24 0.67
CA VAL A 225 2.58 -1.56 1.12
C VAL A 225 1.30 -1.97 0.41
N ILE A 226 0.33 -1.06 0.29
CA ILE A 226 -0.93 -1.33 -0.41
C ILE A 226 -0.66 -1.72 -1.87
N ILE A 227 0.08 -0.89 -2.60
CA ILE A 227 0.28 -1.13 -4.04
C ILE A 227 1.17 -2.36 -4.31
N THR A 228 2.16 -2.63 -3.45
CA THR A 228 2.99 -3.83 -3.58
C THR A 228 2.21 -5.09 -3.24
N SER A 229 1.30 -5.07 -2.26
CA SER A 229 0.41 -6.21 -1.96
C SER A 229 -0.50 -6.56 -3.15
N LEU A 230 -1.08 -5.56 -3.81
CA LEU A 230 -1.86 -5.70 -5.04
C LEU A 230 -1.01 -6.31 -6.15
N ARG A 231 0.25 -5.88 -6.28
CA ARG A 231 1.18 -6.39 -7.29
C ARG A 231 1.54 -7.85 -7.02
N LEU A 232 1.77 -8.22 -5.77
CA LEU A 232 2.02 -9.60 -5.38
C LEU A 232 0.83 -10.50 -5.70
N TYR A 233 -0.40 -10.04 -5.46
CA TYR A 233 -1.60 -10.78 -5.85
C TYR A 233 -1.67 -10.98 -7.36
N ALA A 234 -1.45 -9.92 -8.14
CA ALA A 234 -1.43 -9.97 -9.60
C ALA A 234 -0.34 -10.94 -10.15
N LEU A 235 0.80 -11.03 -9.49
CA LEU A 235 1.86 -11.99 -9.82
C LEU A 235 1.47 -13.42 -9.40
N HIS A 236 0.81 -13.57 -8.24
CA HIS A 236 0.40 -14.86 -7.70
C HIS A 236 -0.62 -15.56 -8.61
N ILE A 237 -1.69 -14.87 -9.01
CA ILE A 237 -2.70 -15.41 -9.93
C ILE A 237 -2.11 -15.78 -11.30
N LYS A 238 -1.06 -15.10 -11.74
CA LYS A 238 -0.32 -15.40 -12.99
C LYS A 238 0.70 -16.52 -12.83
N GLY A 239 0.82 -17.11 -11.62
CA GLY A 239 1.80 -18.14 -11.31
C GLY A 239 3.26 -17.64 -11.29
N ARG A 240 3.48 -16.31 -11.27
CA ARG A 240 4.80 -15.68 -11.36
C ARG A 240 5.48 -15.51 -10.00
N THR A 241 4.83 -15.92 -8.90
CA THR A 241 5.46 -16.01 -7.56
C THR A 241 6.06 -17.39 -7.25
N ARG A 242 6.32 -18.21 -8.29
CA ARG A 242 7.01 -19.50 -8.14
C ARG A 242 8.52 -19.29 -8.13
N LYS A 243 9.24 -19.99 -7.24
CA LYS A 243 10.71 -19.90 -7.11
C LYS A 243 11.44 -20.04 -8.45
N THR A 244 11.02 -20.99 -9.27
CA THR A 244 11.62 -21.25 -10.59
C THR A 244 11.51 -20.06 -11.54
N ILE A 245 10.38 -19.35 -11.53
CA ILE A 245 10.15 -18.17 -12.36
C ILE A 245 10.97 -16.99 -11.85
N VAL A 246 10.96 -16.76 -10.54
CA VAL A 246 11.69 -15.64 -9.91
C VAL A 246 13.20 -15.81 -10.07
N GLY A 247 13.72 -17.01 -9.78
CA GLY A 247 15.16 -17.31 -9.92
C GLY A 247 15.65 -17.21 -11.38
N MET A 248 14.77 -17.42 -12.37
CA MET A 248 15.13 -17.17 -13.77
C MET A 248 15.24 -15.66 -14.07
N GLY A 249 14.43 -14.84 -13.42
CA GLY A 249 14.51 -13.37 -13.46
C GLY A 249 15.80 -12.82 -12.85
N GLU A 250 16.21 -13.33 -11.69
CA GLU A 250 17.46 -12.90 -11.03
C GLU A 250 18.70 -13.19 -11.89
N ARG A 251 18.77 -14.40 -12.45
CA ARG A 251 19.90 -14.82 -13.31
C ARG A 251 20.02 -14.00 -14.59
N THR A 252 18.88 -13.60 -15.16
CA THR A 252 18.84 -12.80 -16.39
C THR A 252 19.11 -11.31 -16.14
N SER A 253 18.94 -10.82 -14.91
CA SER A 253 19.24 -9.43 -14.53
C SER A 253 20.69 -9.23 -14.06
N SER A 254 21.41 -10.32 -13.76
CA SER A 254 22.81 -10.30 -13.30
C SER A 254 23.84 -10.40 -14.45
N LYS A 255 23.38 -10.29 -15.71
CA LYS A 255 24.20 -10.27 -16.92
C LYS A 255 24.14 -8.90 -17.56
#